data_AF-A0A2S9WV70-F1
#
_entry.id   AF-A0A2S9WV70-F1
#
_cell.length_a   1.000
_cell.length_b   1.000
_cell.length_c   1.000
_cell.angle_alpha   90.00
_cell.angle_beta   90.00
_cell.angle_gamma   90.00
#
_symmetry.space_group_name_H-M   'P 1'
#
loop_
_entity.id
_entity.type
_entity.pdbx_description
1 polymer ?
#
loop_
_entity_poly.entity_id
_entity_poly.type
_entity_poly.pdbx_seq_one_letter_code
_entity_poly.pdbx_strand_id
1 'polypeptide(L)'
;MILDQFLYTSRKQEQIQDVSAAMSQDSTMRSVIKSITWRVVGTMDTILISWILTGEVRTAFAIGGVELITKMVLYVAHERVWNRIKFGRRP
;
A
#
# COMPACT_ATOMS: atom_id res chain seq x y z
N MET A 1 -7.96 19.43 44.86
CA MET A 1 -7.92 17.95 44.86
C MET A 1 -8.77 17.33 43.74
N ILE A 2 -10.08 17.58 43.62
CA ILE A 2 -10.90 17.06 42.49
C ILE A 2 -10.68 17.85 41.19
N LEU A 3 -10.53 19.18 41.30
CA LEU A 3 -10.27 20.06 40.16
C LEU A 3 -8.93 19.75 39.48
N ASP A 4 -7.90 19.43 40.27
CA ASP A 4 -6.58 19.06 39.77
C ASP A 4 -6.60 17.72 39.04
N GLN A 5 -7.43 16.76 39.50
CA GLN A 5 -7.63 15.47 38.84
C GLN A 5 -8.37 15.62 37.51
N PHE A 6 -9.35 16.53 37.45
CA PHE A 6 -10.06 16.87 36.22
C PHE A 6 -9.13 17.54 35.21
N LEU A 7 -8.35 18.55 35.63
CA LEU A 7 -7.39 19.23 34.77
C LEU A 7 -6.25 18.30 34.32
N TYR A 8 -5.79 17.40 35.18
CA TYR A 8 -4.82 16.36 34.82
C TYR A 8 -5.38 15.43 33.74
N THR A 9 -6.64 15.01 33.88
CA THR A 9 -7.33 14.13 32.93
C THR A 9 -7.52 14.82 31.58
N SER A 10 -8.01 16.06 31.55
CA SER A 10 -8.21 16.81 30.31
C SER A 10 -6.90 17.06 29.56
N ARG A 11 -5.83 17.46 30.26
CA ARG A 11 -4.51 17.67 29.65
C ARG A 11 -3.92 16.38 29.10
N LYS A 12 -4.13 15.25 29.81
CA LYS A 12 -3.71 13.92 29.34
C LYS A 12 -4.50 13.47 28.12
N GLN A 13 -5.79 13.79 28.05
CA GLN A 13 -6.64 13.51 26.89
C GLN A 13 -6.17 14.29 25.65
N GLU A 14 -5.88 15.59 25.82
CA GLU A 14 -5.34 16.48 24.78
C GLU A 14 -3.98 15.97 24.27
N GLN A 15 -3.07 15.62 25.19
CA GLN A 15 -1.75 15.10 24.86
C GLN A 15 -1.82 13.74 24.13
N ILE A 16 -2.77 12.85 24.49
CA ILE A 16 -2.98 11.57 23.79
C ILE A 16 -3.53 11.81 22.37
N GLN A 17 -4.41 12.79 22.22
CA GLN A 17 -5.00 13.14 20.92
C GLN A 17 -3.95 13.73 19.96
N ASP A 18 -3.06 14.61 20.45
CA ASP A 18 -1.96 15.18 19.66
C ASP A 18 -0.94 14.12 19.22
N VAL A 19 -0.56 13.19 20.11
CA VAL A 19 0.35 12.09 19.77
C VAL A 19 -0.29 11.14 18.75
N SER A 20 -1.57 10.80 18.92
CA SER A 20 -2.31 9.96 17.97
C SER A 20 -2.45 10.65 16.60
N ALA A 21 -2.71 11.95 16.56
CA ALA A 21 -2.79 12.72 15.31
C ALA A 21 -1.43 12.74 14.59
N ALA A 22 -0.33 13.00 15.33
CA ALA A 22 1.03 12.95 14.80
C ALA A 22 1.44 11.56 14.27
N MET A 23 1.08 10.48 14.98
CA MET A 23 1.33 9.10 14.52
C MET A 23 0.48 8.70 13.31
N SER A 24 -0.77 9.17 13.24
CA SER A 24 -1.70 8.81 12.15
C SER A 24 -1.28 9.40 10.81
N GLN A 25 -0.81 10.65 10.78
CA GLN A 25 -0.33 11.31 9.56
C GLN A 25 0.93 10.65 8.98
N ASP A 26 1.77 10.06 9.82
CA ASP A 26 3.01 9.43 9.39
C ASP A 26 2.78 8.03 8.77
N SER A 27 1.65 7.38 9.09
CA SER A 27 1.39 5.99 8.66
C SER A 27 0.86 5.85 7.22
N THR A 28 -0.05 6.72 6.81
CA THR A 28 -0.72 6.62 5.50
C THR A 28 0.21 7.04 4.36
N MET A 29 0.92 8.18 4.51
CA MET A 29 1.83 8.67 3.48
C MET A 29 3.02 7.73 3.28
N ARG A 30 3.60 7.20 4.36
CA ARG A 30 4.66 6.18 4.28
C ARG A 30 4.20 4.91 3.59
N SER A 31 2.96 4.48 3.82
CA SER A 31 2.40 3.28 3.20
C SER A 31 2.19 3.46 1.69
N VAL A 32 1.72 4.63 1.25
CA VAL A 32 1.58 4.97 -0.17
C VAL A 32 2.95 5.01 -0.84
N ILE A 33 3.93 5.69 -0.25
CA ILE A 33 5.29 5.77 -0.81
C ILE A 33 5.89 4.35 -0.91
N LYS A 34 5.79 3.53 0.13
CA LYS A 34 6.28 2.15 0.12
C LYS A 34 5.64 1.32 -0.99
N SER A 35 4.33 1.46 -1.19
CA SER A 35 3.60 0.77 -2.27
C SER A 35 4.08 1.19 -3.66
N ILE A 36 4.31 2.49 -3.88
CA ILE A 36 4.84 3.01 -5.14
C ILE A 36 6.28 2.50 -5.35
N THR A 37 7.14 2.60 -4.34
CA THR A 37 8.52 2.09 -4.41
C THR A 37 8.55 0.61 -4.79
N TRP A 38 7.72 -0.21 -4.14
CA TRP A 38 7.65 -1.64 -4.44
C TRP A 38 7.21 -1.92 -5.89
N ARG A 39 6.26 -1.14 -6.42
CA ARG A 39 5.80 -1.26 -7.81
C ARG A 39 6.86 -0.84 -8.82
N VAL A 40 7.60 0.23 -8.54
CA VAL A 40 8.69 0.71 -9.40
C VAL A 40 9.82 -0.31 -9.45
N VAL A 41 10.24 -0.82 -8.29
CA VAL A 41 11.29 -1.85 -8.20
C VAL A 41 10.87 -3.11 -8.97
N GLY A 42 9.65 -3.61 -8.77
CA GLY A 42 9.17 -4.80 -9.49
C GLY A 42 9.11 -4.60 -11.02
N THR A 43 8.64 -3.45 -11.48
CA THR A 43 8.58 -3.15 -12.93
C THR A 43 9.99 -3.01 -13.52
N MET A 44 10.90 -2.36 -12.78
CA MET A 44 12.30 -2.22 -13.19
C MET A 44 13.00 -3.57 -13.30
N ASP A 45 12.79 -4.48 -12.34
CA ASP A 45 13.33 -5.84 -12.38
C ASP A 45 12.86 -6.58 -13.63
N THR A 46 11.56 -6.55 -13.94
CA THR A 46 11.02 -7.19 -15.15
C THR A 46 11.64 -6.61 -16.42
N ILE A 47 11.78 -5.29 -16.52
CA ILE A 47 12.39 -4.63 -17.68
C ILE A 47 13.87 -5.01 -17.78
N LEU A 48 14.62 -5.00 -16.67
CA LEU A 48 16.04 -5.37 -16.63
C LEU A 48 16.26 -6.81 -17.06
N ILE A 49 15.52 -7.75 -16.48
CA ILE A 49 15.60 -9.18 -16.84
C ILE A 49 15.24 -9.37 -18.30
N SER A 50 14.15 -8.75 -18.76
CA SER A 50 13.72 -8.84 -20.16
C SER A 50 14.76 -8.26 -21.11
N TRP A 51 15.41 -7.15 -20.75
CA TRP A 51 16.46 -6.53 -21.55
C TRP A 51 17.72 -7.39 -21.61
N ILE A 52 18.14 -7.98 -20.49
CA ILE A 52 19.29 -8.89 -20.46
C ILE A 52 19.03 -10.12 -21.35
N LEU A 53 17.81 -10.64 -21.37
CA LEU A 53 17.46 -11.82 -22.17
C LEU A 53 17.29 -11.52 -23.66
N THR A 54 16.74 -10.35 -24.02
CA THR A 54 16.42 -10.01 -25.41
C THR A 54 17.46 -9.11 -26.09
N GLY A 55 18.29 -8.40 -25.33
CA GLY A 55 19.23 -7.39 -25.83
C GLY A 55 18.56 -6.10 -26.34
N GLU A 56 17.22 -6.06 -26.44
CA GLU A 56 16.48 -4.98 -27.07
C GLU A 56 15.60 -4.22 -26.06
N VAL A 57 15.88 -2.93 -25.89
CA VAL A 57 15.17 -2.07 -24.93
C VAL A 57 13.68 -1.94 -25.26
N ARG A 58 13.32 -1.92 -26.55
CA ARG A 58 11.93 -1.81 -27.00
C ARG A 58 11.08 -3.00 -26.54
N THR A 59 11.62 -4.20 -26.67
CA THR A 59 10.96 -5.45 -26.27
C THR A 59 10.87 -5.55 -24.75
N ALA A 60 11.93 -5.16 -24.03
CA ALA A 60 11.93 -5.11 -22.56
C ALA A 60 10.86 -4.16 -21.99
N PHE A 61 10.71 -2.96 -22.57
CA PHE A 61 9.66 -2.02 -22.18
C PHE A 61 8.26 -2.54 -22.50
N ALA A 62 8.08 -3.20 -23.65
CA ALA A 62 6.81 -3.82 -23.99
C ALA A 62 6.42 -4.90 -22.96
N ILE A 63 7.36 -5.73 -22.54
CA ILE A 63 7.13 -6.77 -21.52
C ILE A 63 6.78 -6.14 -20.17
N GLY A 64 7.55 -5.15 -19.70
CA GLY A 64 7.26 -4.45 -18.44
C GLY A 64 5.89 -3.74 -18.46
N GLY A 65 5.52 -3.13 -19.59
CA GLY A 65 4.20 -2.53 -19.77
C GLY A 65 3.05 -3.55 -19.74
N VAL A 66 3.23 -4.70 -20.40
CA VAL A 66 2.26 -5.80 -20.37
C VAL A 66 2.14 -6.39 -18.97
N GLU A 67 3.24 -6.52 -18.22
CA GLU A 67 3.22 -6.99 -16.83
C GLU A 67 2.32 -6.11 -15.96
N LEU A 68 2.49 -4.79 -16.03
CA LEU A 68 1.68 -3.82 -15.28
C LEU A 68 0.17 -3.99 -15.57
N ILE A 69 -0.20 -4.03 -16.86
CA ILE A 69 -1.60 -4.19 -17.28
C ILE A 69 -2.14 -5.56 -16.83
N THR A 70 -1.37 -6.63 -17.04
CA THR A 70 -1.77 -7.99 -16.69
C THR A 70 -2.02 -8.12 -15.20
N LYS A 71 -1.17 -7.52 -14.35
CA LYS A 71 -1.33 -7.52 -12.89
C LYS A 71 -2.58 -6.77 -12.45
N MET A 72 -2.90 -5.64 -13.08
CA MET A 72 -4.14 -4.90 -12.82
C MET A 72 -5.38 -5.71 -13.18
N VAL A 73 -5.39 -6.32 -14.37
CA VAL A 73 -6.50 -7.17 -14.83
C VAL A 73 -6.67 -8.38 -13.93
N LEU A 74 -5.56 -9.06 -13.59
CA LEU A 74 -5.58 -10.19 -12.66
C LEU A 74 -6.07 -9.81 -11.27
N TYR A 75 -5.69 -8.65 -10.74
CA TYR A 75 -6.17 -8.19 -9.44
C TYR A 75 -7.70 -8.02 -9.44
N VAL A 76 -8.25 -7.32 -10.44
CA VAL A 76 -9.70 -7.13 -10.55
C VAL A 76 -10.42 -8.45 -10.79
N ALA A 77 -9.87 -9.34 -11.63
CA ALA A 77 -10.42 -10.67 -11.86
C ALA A 77 -10.41 -11.50 -10.57
N HIS A 78 -9.30 -11.49 -9.83
CA HIS A 78 -9.15 -12.16 -8.55
C HIS A 78 -10.17 -11.64 -7.52
N GLU A 79 -10.32 -10.33 -7.39
CA GLU A 79 -11.30 -9.72 -6.49
C GLU A 79 -12.74 -10.08 -6.88
N ARG A 80 -13.07 -10.11 -8.18
CA ARG A 80 -14.38 -10.57 -8.67
C ARG A 80 -14.63 -12.05 -8.38
N VAL A 81 -13.62 -12.90 -8.55
CA VAL A 81 -13.72 -14.33 -8.22
C VAL A 81 -13.89 -14.51 -6.71
N TRP A 82 -13.08 -13.82 -5.90
CA TRP A 82 -13.15 -13.88 -4.45
C TRP A 82 -14.51 -13.40 -3.91
N ASN A 83 -15.08 -12.33 -4.47
CA ASN A 83 -16.41 -11.86 -4.10
C ASN A 83 -17.54 -12.86 -4.40
N ARG A 84 -17.34 -13.74 -5.39
CA ARG A 84 -18.29 -14.84 -5.70
C ARG A 84 -18.13 -16.02 -4.77
N ILE A 85 -16.95 -16.22 -4.18
CA ILE A 85 -16.70 -17.31 -3.24
C ILE A 85 -17.09 -16.83 -1.84
N LYS A 86 -18.07 -17.48 -1.20
CA LYS A 86 -18.48 -17.18 0.19
C LYS A 86 -17.48 -17.70 1.24
N PHE A 87 -16.17 -17.61 0.99
CA PHE A 87 -15.18 -18.14 1.91
C PHE A 87 -14.93 -17.13 3.04
N GLY A 88 -15.22 -17.52 4.28
CA GLY A 88 -14.88 -16.73 5.48
C GLY A 88 -15.91 -15.69 5.94
N ARG A 89 -17.11 -15.61 5.36
CA ARG A 89 -18.22 -14.86 5.98
C ARG A 89 -18.66 -15.62 7.23
N ARG A 90 -18.15 -15.22 8.40
CA ARG A 90 -18.80 -15.56 9.67
C ARG A 90 -20.15 -14.82 9.70
N PRO A 91 -21.25 -15.50 10.05
CA PRO A 91 -22.56 -14.86 10.18
C PRO A 91 -22.56 -13.75 11.23
#